data_AF-A0A9D1FPR0-F1
#
_entry.id   AF-A0A9D1FPR0-F1
#
_cell.length_a   1.000
_cell.length_b   1.000
_cell.length_c   1.000
_cell.angle_alpha   90.00
_cell.angle_beta   90.00
_cell.angle_gamma   90.00
#
_symmetry.space_group_name_H-M   'P 1'
#
loop_
_entity.id
_entity.type
_entity.pdbx_description
1 polymer ?
#
loop_
_entity_poly.entity_id
_entity_poly.type
_entity_poly.pdbx_seq_one_letter_code
_entity_poly.pdbx_strand_id
1 'polypeptide(L)'
;LGFEKAYLLQNDINIGVSEIISTYVYKVGIQSAQYSYSTAIGLIITIPSGYALSRRDFAGRGLILKLMVFTMYFQGGLIPTYLVVQGLNLINTRYVLIIIGSFTVFNLIISRTFFESTIPVELQEAADIDGCSTPRFFFSIVLPLSKAIVAVIALYYAVGHWNSFFNALIYVSDEKLYPLQLILRDILISSQTLAADGMSDPETIREMETIAFSIKYGIIIVASVPVLILYPFLQKYFVKGVMIGSIKG
;
A
#
# COMPACT_ATOMS: atom_id res chain seq x y z
N LEU A 1 -17.68 -14.46 -16.51
CA LEU A 1 -18.97 -15.20 -16.45
C LEU A 1 -19.43 -15.23 -15.01
N GLY A 2 -20.54 -14.57 -14.67
CA GLY A 2 -21.21 -14.76 -13.36
C GLY A 2 -21.62 -13.52 -12.56
N PHE A 3 -21.36 -12.29 -13.02
CA PHE A 3 -21.66 -11.08 -12.22
C PHE A 3 -23.10 -10.56 -12.35
N GLU A 4 -23.81 -10.91 -13.43
CA GLU A 4 -25.25 -10.60 -13.56
C GLU A 4 -26.11 -11.34 -12.52
N LYS A 5 -25.61 -12.46 -11.96
CA LYS A 5 -26.32 -13.20 -10.90
C LYS A 5 -26.30 -12.50 -9.54
N ALA A 6 -25.39 -11.54 -9.31
CA ALA A 6 -25.39 -10.74 -8.08
C ALA A 6 -26.55 -9.73 -8.04
N TYR A 7 -26.98 -9.23 -9.20
CA TYR A 7 -28.17 -8.38 -9.34
C TYR A 7 -29.47 -9.16 -9.10
N LEU A 8 -29.49 -10.46 -9.39
CA LEU A 8 -30.68 -11.32 -9.26
C LEU A 8 -30.99 -11.79 -7.82
N LEU A 9 -30.17 -11.42 -6.82
CA LEU A 9 -30.35 -11.75 -5.39
C LEU A 9 -30.58 -10.50 -4.52
N GLN A 10 -30.92 -9.36 -5.13
CA GLN A 10 -31.25 -8.13 -4.41
C GLN A 10 -32.62 -8.27 -3.73
N ASN A 11 -32.63 -8.15 -2.41
CA ASN A 11 -33.81 -7.93 -1.57
C ASN A 11 -33.55 -6.66 -0.73
N ASP A 12 -34.59 -6.04 -0.17
CA ASP A 12 -34.51 -4.77 0.58
C ASP A 12 -33.41 -4.73 1.67
N ILE A 13 -33.06 -5.89 2.23
CA ILE A 13 -32.03 -6.06 3.27
C ILE A 13 -30.60 -6.03 2.70
N ASN A 14 -30.39 -6.44 1.44
CA ASN A 14 -29.06 -6.65 0.83
C ASN A 14 -28.69 -5.60 -0.24
N ILE A 15 -29.59 -4.67 -0.57
CA ILE A 15 -29.35 -3.65 -1.60
C ILE A 15 -28.09 -2.85 -1.31
N GLY A 16 -27.91 -2.37 -0.07
CA GLY A 16 -26.71 -1.61 0.33
C GLY A 16 -25.40 -2.40 0.14
N VAL A 17 -25.39 -3.68 0.48
CA VAL A 17 -24.22 -4.57 0.26
C VAL A 17 -23.97 -4.80 -1.23
N SER A 18 -25.04 -4.94 -2.02
CA SER A 18 -24.93 -5.14 -3.47
C SER A 18 -24.40 -3.89 -4.21
N GLU A 19 -24.79 -2.69 -3.78
CA GLU A 19 -24.28 -1.43 -4.32
C GLU A 19 -22.81 -1.21 -3.95
N ILE A 20 -22.40 -1.61 -2.75
CA ILE A 20 -20.99 -1.61 -2.33
C ILE A 20 -20.19 -2.58 -3.21
N ILE A 21 -20.70 -3.78 -3.48
CA ILE A 21 -20.03 -4.76 -4.35
C ILE A 21 -19.97 -4.25 -5.80
N SER A 22 -21.02 -3.62 -6.31
CA SER A 22 -21.03 -3.04 -7.67
C SER A 22 -20.06 -1.86 -7.79
N THR A 23 -20.07 -0.96 -6.81
CA THR A 23 -19.11 0.17 -6.70
C THR A 23 -17.68 -0.35 -6.57
N TYR A 24 -17.47 -1.41 -5.79
CA TYR A 24 -16.18 -2.10 -5.67
C TYR A 24 -15.72 -2.64 -7.02
N VAL A 25 -16.53 -3.44 -7.70
CA VAL A 25 -16.14 -4.06 -8.98
C VAL A 25 -15.82 -3.00 -10.04
N TYR A 26 -16.62 -1.93 -10.12
CA TYR A 26 -16.41 -0.85 -11.09
C TYR A 26 -15.17 -0.01 -10.78
N LYS A 27 -14.99 0.44 -9.53
CA LYS A 27 -13.89 1.33 -9.16
C LYS A 27 -12.57 0.59 -8.96
N VAL A 28 -12.58 -0.65 -8.45
CA VAL A 28 -11.37 -1.48 -8.34
C VAL A 28 -10.83 -1.82 -9.72
N GLY A 29 -11.66 -2.14 -10.72
CA GLY A 29 -11.17 -2.42 -12.07
C GLY A 29 -10.39 -1.26 -12.71
N ILE A 30 -10.87 -0.02 -12.53
CA ILE A 30 -10.30 1.18 -13.15
C ILE A 30 -9.20 1.83 -12.28
N GLN A 31 -9.36 1.84 -10.96
CA GLN A 31 -8.42 2.46 -10.02
C GLN A 31 -7.31 1.52 -9.53
N SER A 32 -7.46 0.19 -9.65
CA SER A 32 -6.36 -0.75 -9.31
C SER A 32 -5.12 -0.56 -10.17
N ALA A 33 -5.28 -0.04 -11.39
CA ALA A 33 -4.14 0.38 -12.20
C ALA A 33 -3.31 1.45 -11.46
N GLN A 34 -3.95 2.42 -10.79
CA GLN A 34 -3.25 3.50 -10.07
C GLN A 34 -2.38 2.97 -8.93
N TYR A 35 -2.90 2.06 -8.11
CA TYR A 35 -2.14 1.45 -7.01
C TYR A 35 -0.98 0.56 -7.48
N SER A 36 -1.14 -0.06 -8.65
CA SER A 36 -0.06 -0.83 -9.27
C SER A 36 1.11 0.09 -9.67
N TYR A 37 0.83 1.31 -10.14
CA TYR A 37 1.88 2.29 -10.47
C TYR A 37 2.60 2.81 -9.22
N SER A 38 1.86 3.10 -8.14
CA SER A 38 2.48 3.55 -6.87
C SER A 38 3.42 2.50 -6.29
N THR A 39 2.98 1.24 -6.31
CA THR A 39 3.78 0.09 -5.87
C THR A 39 5.03 -0.07 -6.74
N ALA A 40 4.90 0.05 -8.07
CA ALA A 40 6.03 -0.05 -9.00
C ALA A 40 7.05 1.07 -8.77
N ILE A 41 6.60 2.31 -8.61
CA ILE A 41 7.47 3.47 -8.31
C ILE A 41 8.20 3.23 -6.98
N GLY A 42 7.48 2.77 -5.95
CA GLY A 42 8.10 2.46 -4.67
C GLY A 42 9.15 1.37 -4.75
N LEU A 43 8.94 0.33 -5.55
CA LEU A 43 9.96 -0.71 -5.79
C LEU A 43 11.17 -0.17 -6.53
N ILE A 44 10.96 0.61 -7.59
CA ILE A 44 12.04 1.19 -8.41
C ILE A 44 12.94 2.11 -7.58
N ILE A 45 12.38 2.80 -6.59
CA ILE A 45 13.17 3.65 -5.68
C ILE A 45 13.81 2.79 -4.58
N THR A 46 13.01 2.00 -3.87
CA THR A 46 13.44 1.36 -2.62
C THR A 46 14.42 0.22 -2.84
N ILE A 47 14.27 -0.59 -3.89
CA ILE A 47 15.13 -1.77 -4.12
C ILE A 47 16.56 -1.33 -4.47
N PRO A 48 16.81 -0.44 -5.45
CA PRO A 48 18.15 0.05 -5.73
C PRO A 48 18.75 0.86 -4.57
N SER A 49 17.97 1.73 -3.92
CA SER A 49 18.46 2.50 -2.77
C SER A 49 18.83 1.60 -1.58
N GLY A 50 18.05 0.55 -1.34
CA GLY A 50 18.35 -0.44 -0.30
C GLY A 50 19.66 -1.16 -0.57
N TYR A 51 19.90 -1.57 -1.81
CA TYR A 51 21.16 -2.19 -2.23
C TYR A 51 22.36 -1.22 -2.16
N ALA A 52 22.20 0.01 -2.62
CA ALA A 52 23.26 1.01 -2.55
C ALA A 52 23.70 1.28 -1.10
N LEU A 53 22.75 1.33 -0.15
CA LEU A 53 23.04 1.56 1.28
C LEU A 53 23.49 0.31 2.05
N SER A 54 23.34 -0.89 1.49
CA SER A 54 23.87 -2.12 2.09
C SER A 54 25.38 -2.27 1.84
N ARG A 55 25.84 -1.81 0.68
CA ARG A 55 27.25 -1.86 0.25
C ARG A 55 28.19 -1.16 1.22
N ARG A 56 29.35 -1.76 1.49
CA ARG A 56 30.36 -1.22 2.42
C ARG A 56 31.23 -0.13 1.79
N ASP A 57 31.41 -0.22 0.47
CA ASP A 57 32.17 0.70 -0.36
C ASP A 57 31.41 2.00 -0.71
N PHE A 58 30.10 2.05 -0.43
CA PHE A 58 29.30 3.25 -0.67
C PHE A 58 29.63 4.37 0.34
N ALA A 59 30.30 5.41 -0.14
CA ALA A 59 30.68 6.56 0.66
C ALA A 59 29.44 7.26 1.25
N GLY A 60 29.49 7.59 2.55
CA GLY A 60 28.41 8.30 3.22
C GLY A 60 27.19 7.46 3.61
N ARG A 61 27.20 6.13 3.39
CA ARG A 61 26.08 5.23 3.71
C ARG A 61 25.53 5.40 5.14
N GLY A 62 26.42 5.58 6.12
CA GLY A 62 26.04 5.72 7.53
C GLY A 62 25.38 7.07 7.82
N LEU A 63 25.85 8.15 7.20
CA LEU A 63 25.25 9.47 7.35
C LEU A 63 23.89 9.52 6.67
N ILE A 64 23.78 9.03 5.43
CA ILE A 64 22.52 8.98 4.68
C ILE A 64 21.48 8.17 5.45
N LEU A 65 21.85 6.98 5.96
CA LEU A 65 20.94 6.15 6.73
C LEU A 65 20.49 6.85 8.02
N LYS A 66 21.40 7.51 8.75
CA LYS A 66 21.05 8.29 9.95
C LYS A 66 20.08 9.44 9.63
N LEU A 67 20.29 10.16 8.53
CA LEU A 67 19.39 11.22 8.09
C LEU A 67 18.01 10.67 7.71
N MET A 68 17.95 9.56 6.97
CA MET A 68 16.68 8.91 6.63
C MET A 68 15.94 8.45 7.89
N VAL A 69 16.63 7.78 8.82
CA VAL A 69 16.06 7.37 10.11
C VAL A 69 15.59 8.59 10.91
N PHE A 70 16.33 9.69 10.90
CA PHE A 70 15.92 10.93 11.55
C PHE A 70 14.56 11.42 11.01
N THR A 71 14.34 11.40 9.69
CA THR A 71 13.04 11.81 9.10
C THR A 71 11.86 10.94 9.52
N MET A 72 12.10 9.70 9.96
CA MET A 72 11.04 8.81 10.45
C MET A 72 10.52 9.25 11.82
N TYR A 73 11.37 9.85 12.66
CA TYR A 73 11.00 10.33 13.99
C TYR A 73 10.69 11.83 14.00
N PHE A 74 11.36 12.59 13.14
CA PHE A 74 11.19 14.03 12.98
C PHE A 74 10.60 14.31 11.60
N GLN A 75 9.30 14.57 11.57
CA GLN A 75 8.59 15.00 10.36
C GLN A 75 7.88 16.33 10.61
N GLY A 76 7.75 17.16 9.56
CA GLY A 76 7.06 18.44 9.62
C GLY A 76 5.55 18.34 9.94
N GLY A 77 4.98 17.13 9.87
CA GLY A 77 3.55 16.91 10.10
C GLY A 77 2.70 17.25 8.88
N LEU A 78 1.39 17.22 9.08
CA LEU A 78 0.41 17.31 7.99
C LEU A 78 0.43 18.67 7.29
N ILE A 79 0.44 19.78 8.05
CA ILE A 79 0.33 21.13 7.48
C ILE A 79 1.52 21.47 6.57
N PRO A 80 2.79 21.32 6.99
CA PRO A 80 3.92 21.60 6.10
C PRO A 80 3.96 20.67 4.89
N THR A 81 3.62 19.39 5.06
CA THR A 81 3.53 18.45 3.94
C THR A 81 2.47 18.89 2.95
N TYR A 82 1.32 19.38 3.43
CA TYR A 82 0.27 19.92 2.57
C TYR A 82 0.74 21.13 1.76
N LEU A 83 1.43 22.09 2.39
CA LEU A 83 1.96 23.26 1.70
C LEU A 83 2.99 22.88 0.61
N VAL A 84 3.80 21.83 0.84
CA VAL A 84 4.72 21.31 -0.18
C VAL A 84 3.95 20.72 -1.36
N VAL A 85 2.95 19.87 -1.10
CA VAL A 85 2.12 19.26 -2.16
C VAL A 85 1.37 20.32 -2.96
N GLN A 86 0.86 21.35 -2.28
CA GLN A 86 0.22 22.52 -2.90
C GLN A 86 1.21 23.32 -3.74
N GLY A 87 2.40 23.62 -3.23
CA GLY A 87 3.45 24.32 -3.98
C GLY A 87 3.95 23.56 -5.21
N LEU A 88 3.89 22.22 -5.19
CA LEU A 88 4.17 21.35 -6.34
C LEU A 88 2.99 21.23 -7.32
N ASN A 89 1.85 21.89 -7.06
CA ASN A 89 0.62 21.79 -7.84
C ASN A 89 0.11 20.36 -8.01
N LEU A 90 0.30 19.51 -7.00
CA LEU A 90 -0.15 18.13 -7.02
C LEU A 90 -1.54 17.94 -6.40
N ILE A 91 -2.07 18.96 -5.71
CA ILE A 91 -3.42 18.92 -5.12
C ILE A 91 -4.47 18.63 -6.19
N ASN A 92 -5.39 17.74 -5.85
CA ASN A 92 -6.48 17.28 -6.70
C ASN A 92 -6.02 16.64 -8.02
N THR A 93 -4.87 15.95 -8.01
CA THR A 93 -4.37 15.20 -9.17
C THR A 93 -4.20 13.72 -8.85
N ARG A 94 -4.30 12.85 -9.86
CA ARG A 94 -4.00 11.40 -9.70
C ARG A 94 -2.57 11.14 -9.21
N TYR A 95 -1.62 12.03 -9.51
CA TYR A 95 -0.22 11.84 -9.18
C TYR A 95 0.05 11.97 -7.68
N VAL A 96 -0.75 12.75 -6.95
CA VAL A 96 -0.59 12.87 -5.50
C VAL A 96 -0.83 11.55 -4.78
N LEU A 97 -1.82 10.78 -5.23
CA LEU A 97 -2.14 9.45 -4.69
C LEU A 97 -1.06 8.42 -5.01
N ILE A 98 -0.31 8.66 -6.08
CA ILE A 98 0.78 7.80 -6.52
C ILE A 98 2.06 8.10 -5.74
N ILE A 99 2.43 9.38 -5.64
CA ILE A 99 3.71 9.82 -5.06
C ILE A 99 3.67 9.77 -3.53
N ILE A 100 2.56 10.18 -2.91
CA ILE A 100 2.48 10.19 -1.45
C ILE A 100 2.34 8.75 -0.96
N GLY A 101 3.35 8.31 -0.20
CA GLY A 101 3.44 6.94 0.31
C GLY A 101 4.17 5.95 -0.59
N SER A 102 4.63 6.36 -1.80
CA SER A 102 5.43 5.48 -2.65
C SER A 102 6.81 5.19 -2.09
N PHE A 103 7.31 6.00 -1.16
CA PHE A 103 8.58 5.77 -0.50
C PHE A 103 8.41 5.82 1.02
N THR A 104 9.04 4.87 1.71
CA THR A 104 9.06 4.85 3.17
C THR A 104 10.44 4.41 3.63
N VAL A 105 10.97 5.11 4.63
CA VAL A 105 12.29 4.78 5.21
C VAL A 105 12.28 3.38 5.83
N PHE A 106 11.15 2.95 6.38
CA PHE A 106 10.98 1.61 6.90
C PHE A 106 11.23 0.52 5.83
N ASN A 107 10.61 0.63 4.66
CA ASN A 107 10.82 -0.31 3.56
C ASN A 107 12.27 -0.28 3.04
N LEU A 108 12.90 0.89 3.06
CA LEU A 108 14.32 1.05 2.75
C LEU A 108 15.21 0.28 3.74
N ILE A 109 14.96 0.40 5.05
CA ILE A 109 15.75 -0.27 6.10
C ILE A 109 15.62 -1.80 5.98
N ILE A 110 14.42 -2.32 5.74
CA ILE A 110 14.20 -3.76 5.53
C ILE A 110 14.98 -4.23 4.31
N SER A 111 14.85 -3.51 3.19
CA SER A 111 15.56 -3.85 1.94
C SER A 111 17.07 -3.85 2.15
N ARG A 112 17.61 -2.79 2.76
CA ARG A 112 19.03 -2.64 3.06
C ARG A 112 19.56 -3.75 3.96
N THR A 113 18.83 -4.11 5.01
CA THR A 113 19.19 -5.22 5.91
C THR A 113 19.20 -6.55 5.18
N PHE A 114 18.21 -6.82 4.32
CA PHE A 114 18.18 -8.02 3.49
C PHE A 114 19.39 -8.12 2.56
N PHE A 115 19.72 -7.04 1.85
CA PHE A 115 20.87 -7.05 0.94
C PHE A 115 22.20 -7.21 1.69
N GLU A 116 22.34 -6.59 2.86
CA GLU A 116 23.55 -6.73 3.70
C GLU A 116 23.70 -8.15 4.27
N SER A 117 22.60 -8.86 4.56
CA SER A 117 22.65 -10.23 5.08
C SER A 117 22.75 -11.30 4.01
N THR A 118 22.20 -11.06 2.82
CA THR A 118 22.01 -12.09 1.79
C THR A 118 23.09 -12.06 0.71
N ILE A 119 23.67 -10.89 0.41
CA ILE A 119 24.67 -10.74 -0.64
C ILE A 119 26.07 -10.76 -0.01
N PRO A 120 26.85 -11.85 -0.17
CA PRO A 120 28.19 -11.93 0.38
C PRO A 120 29.12 -10.94 -0.34
N VAL A 121 30.12 -10.42 0.39
CA VAL A 121 31.08 -9.45 -0.16
C VAL A 121 31.97 -10.13 -1.22
N GLU A 122 32.27 -11.40 -1.01
CA GLU A 122 33.08 -12.25 -1.90
C GLU A 122 32.45 -12.37 -3.29
N LEU A 123 31.11 -12.39 -3.36
CA LEU A 123 30.39 -12.42 -4.64
C LEU A 123 30.57 -11.11 -5.42
N GLN A 124 30.65 -9.99 -4.72
CA GLN A 124 30.91 -8.69 -5.32
C GLN A 124 32.38 -8.59 -5.77
N GLU A 125 33.33 -9.02 -4.94
CA GLU A 125 34.76 -9.04 -5.28
C GLU A 125 35.05 -9.92 -6.51
N ALA A 126 34.43 -11.10 -6.60
CA ALA A 126 34.55 -11.96 -7.77
C ALA A 126 34.03 -11.28 -9.04
N ALA A 127 32.88 -10.61 -8.95
CA ALA A 127 32.31 -9.88 -10.08
C ALA A 127 33.18 -8.68 -10.50
N ASP A 128 33.82 -7.99 -9.54
CA ASP A 128 34.74 -6.89 -9.81
C ASP A 128 36.02 -7.39 -10.51
N ILE A 129 36.54 -8.57 -10.10
CA ILE A 129 37.67 -9.24 -10.77
C ILE A 129 37.31 -9.62 -12.22
N ASP A 130 36.09 -10.10 -12.45
CA ASP A 130 35.55 -10.42 -13.78
C ASP A 130 35.23 -9.16 -14.63
N GLY A 131 35.49 -7.96 -14.11
CA GLY A 131 35.23 -6.70 -14.80
C GLY A 131 33.73 -6.38 -14.96
N CYS A 132 32.87 -6.98 -14.13
CA CYS A 132 31.44 -6.73 -14.15
C CYS A 132 31.12 -5.34 -13.58
N SER A 133 30.42 -4.51 -14.35
CA SER A 133 30.02 -3.19 -13.86
C SER A 133 28.97 -3.29 -12.76
N THR A 134 28.96 -2.35 -11.81
CA THR A 134 27.98 -2.31 -10.70
C THR A 134 26.51 -2.45 -11.17
N PRO A 135 26.03 -1.71 -12.20
CA PRO A 135 24.63 -1.85 -12.62
C PRO A 135 24.36 -3.24 -13.21
N ARG A 136 25.32 -3.81 -13.95
CA ARG A 136 25.20 -5.14 -14.51
C ARG A 136 25.16 -6.20 -13.42
N PHE A 137 26.02 -6.09 -12.41
CA PHE A 137 26.00 -6.95 -11.22
C PHE A 137 24.66 -6.89 -10.51
N PHE A 138 24.11 -5.68 -10.32
CA PHE A 138 22.82 -5.50 -9.69
C PHE A 138 21.69 -6.21 -10.45
N PHE A 139 21.54 -5.93 -11.76
CA PHE A 139 20.42 -6.49 -12.54
C PHE A 139 20.58 -7.99 -12.84
N SER A 140 21.82 -8.48 -13.01
CA SER A 140 22.07 -9.85 -13.46
C SER A 140 22.20 -10.86 -12.31
N ILE A 141 22.63 -10.40 -11.12
CA ILE A 141 22.96 -11.28 -9.99
C ILE A 141 22.12 -10.92 -8.77
N VAL A 142 22.22 -9.67 -8.30
CA VAL A 142 21.59 -9.25 -7.04
C VAL A 142 20.06 -9.29 -7.12
N LEU A 143 19.47 -8.71 -8.16
CA LEU A 143 18.01 -8.61 -8.30
C LEU A 143 17.34 -10.00 -8.43
N PRO A 144 17.86 -10.96 -9.22
CA PRO A 144 17.34 -12.33 -9.25
C PRO A 144 17.43 -13.09 -7.91
N LEU A 145 18.47 -12.84 -7.11
CA LEU A 145 18.62 -13.42 -5.76
C LEU A 145 17.63 -12.80 -4.76
N SER A 146 17.23 -11.56 -5.00
CA SER A 146 16.39 -10.75 -4.11
C SER A 146 14.88 -10.84 -4.39
N LYS A 147 14.41 -11.86 -5.12
CA LYS A 147 12.97 -12.04 -5.41
C LYS A 147 12.09 -12.06 -4.17
N ALA A 148 12.60 -12.64 -3.07
CA ALA A 148 11.86 -12.70 -1.81
C ALA A 148 11.63 -11.30 -1.21
N ILE A 149 12.68 -10.47 -1.10
CA ILE A 149 12.53 -9.11 -0.57
C ILE A 149 11.72 -8.22 -1.50
N VAL A 150 11.88 -8.35 -2.82
CA VAL A 150 11.07 -7.59 -3.79
C VAL A 150 9.59 -7.88 -3.59
N ALA A 151 9.21 -9.15 -3.39
CA ALA A 151 7.81 -9.52 -3.12
C ALA A 151 7.29 -8.94 -1.79
N VAL A 152 8.10 -8.97 -0.72
CA VAL A 152 7.74 -8.41 0.59
C VAL A 152 7.53 -6.89 0.50
N ILE A 153 8.44 -6.17 -0.16
CA ILE A 153 8.33 -4.71 -0.31
C ILE A 153 7.17 -4.33 -1.23
N ALA A 154 6.97 -5.09 -2.32
CA ALA A 154 5.83 -4.90 -3.22
C ALA A 154 4.52 -5.02 -2.46
N LEU A 155 4.42 -6.03 -1.59
CA LEU A 155 3.28 -6.20 -0.73
C LEU A 155 3.06 -5.01 0.19
N TYR A 156 4.10 -4.57 0.91
CA TYR A 156 3.97 -3.50 1.90
C TYR A 156 3.46 -2.21 1.25
N TYR A 157 3.95 -1.89 0.05
CA TYR A 157 3.41 -0.79 -0.73
C TYR A 157 1.98 -1.06 -1.21
N ALA A 158 1.70 -2.23 -1.77
CA ALA A 158 0.36 -2.57 -2.26
C ALA A 158 -0.71 -2.47 -1.15
N VAL A 159 -0.43 -3.04 0.03
CA VAL A 159 -1.31 -2.96 1.21
C VAL A 159 -1.39 -1.53 1.74
N GLY A 160 -0.27 -0.80 1.80
CA GLY A 160 -0.27 0.59 2.25
C GLY A 160 -1.15 1.49 1.37
N HIS A 161 -1.00 1.38 0.05
CA HIS A 161 -1.81 2.11 -0.91
C HIS A 161 -3.26 1.64 -0.93
N TRP A 162 -3.50 0.34 -0.79
CA TRP A 162 -4.85 -0.23 -0.63
C TRP A 162 -5.59 0.35 0.57
N ASN A 163 -4.89 0.71 1.64
CA ASN A 163 -5.45 1.28 2.87
C ASN A 163 -5.41 2.83 2.90
N SER A 164 -5.02 3.49 1.80
CA SER A 164 -4.73 4.93 1.79
C SER A 164 -6.00 5.80 1.63
N PHE A 165 -6.83 5.86 2.67
CA PHE A 165 -7.99 6.78 2.70
C PHE A 165 -7.59 8.20 3.13
N PHE A 166 -6.68 8.32 4.11
CA PHE A 166 -6.38 9.60 4.75
C PHE A 166 -5.65 10.57 3.82
N ASN A 167 -4.70 10.06 3.02
CA ASN A 167 -4.01 10.88 2.01
C ASN A 167 -5.01 11.42 0.97
N ALA A 168 -5.94 10.58 0.52
CA ALA A 168 -6.94 11.04 -0.44
C ALA A 168 -7.88 12.09 0.15
N LEU A 169 -8.33 11.89 1.39
CA LEU A 169 -9.18 12.85 2.11
C LEU A 169 -8.54 14.24 2.20
N ILE A 170 -7.21 14.31 2.32
CA ILE A 170 -6.48 15.58 2.45
C ILE A 170 -6.20 16.23 1.10
N TYR A 171 -5.77 15.44 0.12
CA TYR A 171 -5.16 15.96 -1.12
C TYR A 171 -6.08 15.94 -2.34
N VAL A 172 -7.25 15.30 -2.26
CA VAL A 172 -8.16 15.11 -3.40
C VAL A 172 -9.53 15.67 -3.07
N SER A 173 -10.13 16.36 -4.04
CA SER A 173 -11.48 16.93 -3.91
C SER A 173 -12.41 16.47 -5.04
N ASP A 174 -11.87 16.00 -6.17
CA ASP A 174 -12.65 15.41 -7.26
C ASP A 174 -13.03 13.96 -6.91
N GLU A 175 -14.33 13.69 -6.82
CA GLU A 175 -14.89 12.37 -6.53
C GLU A 175 -14.45 11.29 -7.52
N LYS A 176 -14.09 11.67 -8.76
CA LYS A 176 -13.58 10.73 -9.77
C LYS A 176 -12.23 10.14 -9.37
N LEU A 177 -11.47 10.85 -8.55
CA LEU A 177 -10.17 10.45 -8.04
C LEU A 177 -10.26 9.72 -6.68
N TYR A 178 -11.46 9.61 -6.09
CA TYR A 178 -11.59 9.02 -4.75
C TYR A 178 -11.23 7.54 -4.76
N PRO A 179 -10.28 7.12 -3.90
CA PRO A 179 -9.97 5.71 -3.73
C PRO A 179 -11.16 4.98 -3.12
N LEU A 180 -11.25 3.68 -3.38
CA LEU A 180 -12.25 2.80 -2.79
C LEU A 180 -12.37 3.00 -1.27
N GLN A 181 -11.25 3.04 -0.54
CA GLN A 181 -11.29 3.19 0.92
C GLN A 181 -11.92 4.50 1.40
N LEU A 182 -11.75 5.59 0.65
CA LEU A 182 -12.38 6.88 0.99
C LEU A 182 -13.89 6.79 0.80
N ILE A 183 -14.34 6.20 -0.30
CA ILE A 183 -15.76 6.01 -0.60
C ILE A 183 -16.41 5.10 0.44
N LEU A 184 -15.76 3.98 0.76
CA LEU A 184 -16.23 3.04 1.79
C LEU A 184 -16.34 3.74 3.16
N ARG A 185 -15.35 4.57 3.51
CA ARG A 185 -15.39 5.37 4.74
C ARG A 185 -16.57 6.36 4.73
N ASP A 186 -16.79 7.07 3.63
CA ASP A 186 -17.85 8.08 3.54
C ASP A 186 -19.22 7.42 3.64
N ILE A 187 -19.46 6.28 2.97
CA ILE A 187 -20.68 5.47 3.11
C ILE A 187 -20.90 5.06 4.58
N LEU A 188 -19.85 4.58 5.25
CA LEU A 188 -19.91 4.14 6.65
C LEU A 188 -20.26 5.29 7.62
N ILE A 189 -19.77 6.50 7.35
CA ILE A 189 -20.05 7.68 8.18
C ILE A 189 -21.48 8.17 7.91
N SER A 190 -21.88 8.27 6.64
CA SER A 190 -23.24 8.67 6.25
C SER A 190 -24.31 7.73 6.80
N SER A 191 -24.05 6.42 6.84
CA SER A 191 -25.00 5.45 7.44
C SER A 191 -25.14 5.61 8.96
N GLN A 192 -24.11 6.10 9.64
CA GLN A 192 -24.17 6.36 11.09
C GLN A 192 -24.92 7.66 11.41
N THR A 193 -24.76 8.70 10.59
CA THR A 193 -25.46 9.98 10.79
C THR A 193 -26.96 9.84 10.57
N LEU A 194 -27.39 9.02 9.61
CA LEU A 194 -28.81 8.73 9.38
C LEU A 194 -29.49 8.01 10.57
N ALA A 195 -28.73 7.24 11.35
CA ALA A 195 -29.22 6.60 12.58
C ALA A 195 -29.25 7.57 13.78
N ALA A 196 -28.49 8.67 13.73
CA ALA A 196 -28.33 9.62 14.83
C ALA A 196 -29.28 10.84 14.77
N ASP A 197 -29.77 11.20 13.58
CA ASP A 197 -30.75 12.27 13.39
C ASP A 197 -32.15 11.79 13.81
N GLY A 198 -32.40 11.84 15.11
CA GLY A 198 -33.56 11.25 15.80
C GLY A 198 -34.89 11.97 15.59
N MET A 199 -35.54 11.76 14.44
CA MET A 199 -36.93 12.18 14.20
C MET A 199 -37.81 11.10 13.56
N SER A 200 -37.57 9.82 13.89
CA SER A 200 -38.35 8.70 13.37
C SER A 200 -38.72 7.69 14.47
N ASP A 201 -39.87 7.04 14.31
CA ASP A 201 -40.48 6.03 15.20
C ASP A 201 -39.45 4.99 15.72
N PRO A 202 -39.58 4.45 16.96
CA PRO A 202 -38.62 3.47 17.50
C PRO A 202 -38.40 2.23 16.63
N GLU A 203 -39.41 1.83 15.85
CA GLU A 203 -39.29 0.73 14.87
C GLU A 203 -38.44 1.13 13.67
N THR A 204 -38.64 2.33 13.10
CA THR A 204 -37.81 2.84 12.00
C THR A 204 -36.35 3.07 12.40
N ILE A 205 -36.06 3.41 13.67
CA ILE A 205 -34.68 3.51 14.18
C ILE A 205 -34.00 2.13 14.15
N ARG A 206 -34.69 1.07 14.58
CA ARG A 206 -34.15 -0.30 14.57
C ARG A 206 -33.89 -0.82 13.15
N GLU A 207 -34.77 -0.51 12.20
CA GLU A 207 -34.57 -0.85 10.79
C GLU A 207 -33.35 -0.11 10.21
N MET A 208 -33.21 1.19 10.49
CA MET A 208 -32.07 2.00 10.04
C MET A 208 -30.74 1.54 10.67
N GLU A 209 -30.74 1.17 11.96
CA GLU A 209 -29.58 0.56 12.61
C GLU A 209 -29.20 -0.76 11.95
N THR A 210 -30.18 -1.61 11.63
CA THR A 210 -29.94 -2.91 10.97
C THR A 210 -29.33 -2.73 9.57
N ILE A 211 -29.82 -1.74 8.81
CA ILE A 211 -29.26 -1.37 7.50
C ILE A 211 -27.83 -0.83 7.65
N ALA A 212 -27.59 0.05 8.63
CA ALA A 212 -26.27 0.61 8.91
C ALA A 212 -25.25 -0.48 9.32
N PHE A 213 -25.66 -1.44 10.14
CA PHE A 213 -24.83 -2.61 10.48
C PHE A 213 -24.53 -3.47 9.25
N SER A 214 -25.53 -3.74 8.41
CA SER A 214 -25.35 -4.54 7.19
C SER A 214 -24.36 -3.89 6.22
N ILE A 215 -24.47 -2.57 6.03
CA ILE A 215 -23.51 -1.76 5.26
C ILE A 215 -22.11 -1.85 5.86
N LYS A 216 -21.97 -1.66 7.18
CA LYS A 216 -20.68 -1.72 7.88
C LYS A 216 -19.99 -3.07 7.72
N TYR A 217 -20.72 -4.17 7.92
CA TYR A 217 -20.15 -5.51 7.74
C TYR A 217 -19.79 -5.81 6.27
N GLY A 218 -20.63 -5.36 5.32
CA GLY A 218 -20.32 -5.45 3.89
C GLY A 218 -19.02 -4.74 3.52
N ILE A 219 -18.82 -3.53 4.01
CA ILE A 219 -17.59 -2.74 3.81
C ILE A 219 -16.35 -3.48 4.35
N ILE A 220 -16.43 -4.04 5.55
CA ILE A 220 -15.32 -4.76 6.19
C ILE A 220 -14.87 -5.96 5.34
N ILE A 221 -15.83 -6.74 4.84
CA ILE A 221 -15.54 -7.89 3.98
C ILE A 221 -14.84 -7.42 2.70
N VAL A 222 -15.44 -6.45 2.01
CA VAL A 222 -14.93 -5.93 0.74
C VAL A 222 -13.53 -5.31 0.89
N ALA A 223 -13.28 -4.58 1.97
CA ALA A 223 -11.96 -4.00 2.25
C ALA A 223 -10.89 -5.06 2.59
N SER A 224 -11.29 -6.17 3.23
CA SER A 224 -10.36 -7.21 3.72
C SER A 224 -10.05 -8.30 2.69
N VAL A 225 -10.98 -8.60 1.77
CA VAL A 225 -10.86 -9.70 0.79
C VAL A 225 -9.55 -9.65 -0.02
N PRO A 226 -9.09 -8.52 -0.58
CA PRO A 226 -7.86 -8.50 -1.36
C PRO A 226 -6.61 -8.83 -0.55
N VAL A 227 -6.56 -8.36 0.70
CA VAL A 227 -5.46 -8.67 1.61
C VAL A 227 -5.46 -10.17 1.96
N LEU A 228 -6.64 -10.74 2.19
CA LEU A 228 -6.81 -12.19 2.44
C LEU A 228 -6.41 -13.04 1.23
N ILE A 229 -6.73 -12.62 0.00
CA ILE A 229 -6.32 -13.31 -1.23
C ILE A 229 -4.80 -13.26 -1.41
N LEU A 230 -4.17 -12.13 -1.09
CA LEU A 230 -2.72 -12.01 -1.20
C LEU A 230 -2.00 -12.87 -0.15
N TYR A 231 -2.57 -13.04 1.05
CA TYR A 231 -1.93 -13.73 2.18
C TYR A 231 -1.29 -15.10 1.87
N PRO A 232 -1.97 -16.08 1.22
CA PRO A 232 -1.37 -17.37 0.87
C PRO A 232 -0.16 -17.26 -0.07
N PHE A 233 -0.20 -16.34 -1.04
CA PHE A 233 0.92 -16.13 -1.96
C PHE A 233 2.15 -15.60 -1.22
N LEU A 234 1.91 -14.74 -0.22
CA LEU A 234 2.94 -14.10 0.56
C LEU A 234 3.58 -15.03 1.57
N GLN A 235 2.79 -15.90 2.21
CA GLN A 235 3.29 -16.88 3.19
C GLN A 235 4.46 -17.68 2.63
N LYS A 236 4.43 -18.08 1.35
CA LYS A 236 5.51 -18.80 0.68
C LYS A 236 6.83 -18.01 0.60
N TYR A 237 6.77 -16.68 0.49
CA TYR A 237 7.95 -15.81 0.45
C TYR A 237 8.43 -15.43 1.85
N PHE A 238 7.51 -15.21 2.80
CA PHE A 238 7.86 -14.94 4.20
C PHE A 238 8.55 -16.12 4.87
N VAL A 239 8.09 -17.35 4.65
CA VAL A 239 8.73 -18.56 5.20
C VAL A 239 10.16 -18.73 4.68
N LYS A 240 10.48 -18.24 3.47
CA LYS A 240 11.86 -18.28 2.94
C LYS A 240 12.71 -17.09 3.37
N GLY A 241 12.12 -15.90 3.47
CA GLY A 241 12.84 -14.67 3.84
C GLY A 241 13.15 -14.56 5.33
N VAL A 242 12.24 -15.00 6.21
CA VAL A 242 12.43 -14.97 7.67
C VAL A 242 13.43 -16.03 8.11
N MET A 243 13.45 -17.21 7.49
CA MET A 243 14.39 -18.28 7.82
C MET A 243 15.86 -17.88 7.61
N ILE A 244 16.17 -16.92 6.73
CA ILE A 244 17.55 -16.42 6.54
C ILE A 244 17.99 -15.52 7.71
N GLY A 245 17.06 -14.80 8.35
CA GLY A 245 17.35 -13.97 9.53
C GLY A 245 17.42 -14.75 10.85
N SER A 246 16.87 -15.96 10.90
CA SER A 246 16.79 -16.79 12.11
C SER A 246 17.97 -17.75 12.31
N ILE A 247 18.84 -17.97 11.31
CA ILE A 247 20.01 -18.88 11.42
C ILE A 247 21.26 -18.12 11.92
N LYS A 248 21.08 -17.13 12.80
CA LYS A 248 22.17 -16.48 13.55
C LYS A 248 22.02 -16.67 15.05
N GLY A 249 21.42 -17.79 15.46
CA GLY A 249 21.44 -18.33 16.82
C GLY A 249 22.10 -19.69 16.82
#